data_AF-A0A7C4YW69-F1
#
_entry.id   AF-A0A7C4YW69-F1
#
_cell.length_a   1.000
_cell.length_b   1.000
_cell.length_c   1.000
_cell.angle_alpha   90.00
_cell.angle_beta   90.00
_cell.angle_gamma   90.00
#
_symmetry.space_group_name_H-M   'P 1'
#
loop_
_entity.id
_entity.type
_entity.pdbx_description
1 polymer ?
#
loop_
_entity_poly.entity_id
_entity_poly.type
_entity_poly.pdbx_seq_one_letter_code
_entity_poly.pdbx_strand_id
1 'polypeptide(L)'
;MNVTGGSQAMELRRYWHIIWKRWWLVVGLVLLTGVISALTMPARPQMYQARLRVTVGLKPEERGPTTYTYDRYYTWLTSEYLIDSFSELVKSQAFADDVSARLAGANPPIHVPAGAIQGATVSEQLHRILTIIITWPNPEELRAIADAAV
;
A
#
# COMPACT_ATOMS: atom_id res chain seq x y z
N MET A 1 21.94 29.86 -53.65
CA MET A 1 21.54 28.94 -52.56
C MET A 1 20.37 28.11 -53.07
N ASN A 2 20.60 26.87 -53.52
CA ASN A 2 19.50 25.96 -53.80
C ASN A 2 19.89 24.57 -53.27
N VAL A 3 19.06 24.07 -52.37
CA VAL A 3 19.34 22.96 -51.47
C VAL A 3 19.17 21.63 -52.21
N THR A 4 20.12 20.73 -52.00
CA THR A 4 20.22 19.36 -52.52
C THR A 4 19.07 18.47 -52.02
N GLY A 5 17.90 18.53 -52.69
CA GLY A 5 16.72 17.70 -52.34
C GLY A 5 16.68 16.30 -52.99
N GLY A 6 17.50 16.02 -54.00
CA GLY A 6 17.39 14.82 -54.84
C GLY A 6 18.10 13.55 -54.33
N SER A 7 19.17 13.68 -53.55
CA SER A 7 19.97 12.54 -53.08
C SER A 7 19.32 11.78 -51.91
N GLN A 8 18.57 12.48 -51.06
CA GLN A 8 17.91 11.92 -49.87
C GLN A 8 16.86 10.85 -50.22
N ALA A 9 16.12 11.03 -51.31
CA ALA A 9 15.05 10.11 -51.73
C ALA A 9 15.59 8.77 -52.29
N MET A 10 16.73 8.80 -52.98
CA MET A 10 17.37 7.61 -53.56
C MET A 10 18.08 6.76 -52.49
N GLU A 11 18.63 7.38 -51.46
CA GLU A 11 19.18 6.66 -50.31
C GLU A 11 18.06 5.97 -49.51
N LEU A 12 16.94 6.66 -49.24
CA LEU A 12 15.83 6.12 -48.46
C LEU A 12 15.18 4.89 -49.10
N ARG A 13 14.99 4.91 -50.44
CA ARG A 13 14.46 3.75 -51.19
C ARG A 13 15.39 2.54 -51.13
N ARG A 14 16.71 2.78 -51.09
CA ARG A 14 17.71 1.70 -51.03
C ARG A 14 17.76 1.07 -49.64
N TYR A 15 17.65 1.87 -48.59
CA TYR A 15 17.47 1.38 -47.22
C TYR A 15 16.15 0.60 -47.05
N TRP A 16 15.06 1.07 -47.65
CA TRP A 16 13.76 0.39 -47.62
C TRP A 16 13.81 -1.02 -48.21
N HIS A 17 14.52 -1.21 -49.33
CA HIS A 17 14.67 -2.52 -49.97
C HIS A 17 15.50 -3.50 -49.12
N ILE A 18 16.51 -3.00 -48.40
CA ILE A 18 17.32 -3.80 -47.46
C ILE A 18 16.48 -4.26 -46.28
N ILE A 19 15.64 -3.37 -45.74
CA ILE A 19 14.73 -3.67 -44.63
C ILE A 19 13.71 -4.73 -45.05
N TRP A 20 13.10 -4.61 -46.24
CA TRP A 20 12.14 -5.59 -46.74
C TRP A 20 12.75 -6.98 -46.99
N LYS A 21 13.99 -7.05 -47.53
CA LYS A 21 14.68 -8.33 -47.76
C LYS A 21 15.13 -9.03 -46.47
N ARG A 22 15.29 -8.27 -45.38
CA ARG A 22 15.75 -8.77 -44.07
C ARG A 22 14.71 -8.55 -42.96
N TRP A 23 13.43 -8.41 -43.29
CA TRP A 23 12.38 -8.16 -42.30
C TRP A 23 12.30 -9.27 -41.23
N TRP A 24 12.69 -10.49 -41.59
CA TRP A 24 12.84 -11.62 -40.68
C TRP A 24 13.85 -11.38 -39.53
N LEU A 25 14.90 -10.57 -39.73
CA LEU A 25 15.82 -10.19 -38.65
C LEU A 25 15.15 -9.26 -37.65
N VAL A 26 14.33 -8.32 -38.14
CA VAL A 26 13.58 -7.39 -37.29
C VAL A 26 12.51 -8.16 -36.51
N VAL A 27 11.73 -8.99 -37.20
CA VAL A 27 10.71 -9.84 -36.59
C VAL A 27 11.34 -10.83 -35.62
N GLY A 28 12.45 -11.47 -35.99
CA GLY A 28 13.18 -12.39 -35.14
C GLY A 28 13.74 -11.73 -33.88
N LEU A 29 14.27 -10.50 -34.00
CA LEU A 29 14.74 -9.74 -32.84
C LEU A 29 13.58 -9.35 -31.91
N VAL A 30 12.45 -8.91 -32.45
CA VAL A 30 11.24 -8.58 -31.67
C VAL A 30 10.71 -9.82 -30.97
N LEU A 31 10.63 -10.96 -31.67
CA LEU A 31 10.21 -12.23 -31.09
C LEU A 31 11.17 -12.71 -30.01
N LEU A 32 12.47 -12.68 -30.26
CA LEU A 32 13.49 -13.07 -29.29
C LEU A 32 13.38 -12.21 -28.03
N THR A 33 13.28 -10.90 -28.18
CA THR A 33 13.13 -9.96 -27.06
C THR A 33 11.82 -10.19 -26.32
N GLY A 34 10.72 -10.42 -27.05
CA GLY A 34 9.41 -10.72 -26.46
C GLY A 34 9.39 -12.03 -25.68
N VAL A 35 10.02 -13.09 -26.19
CA VAL A 35 10.14 -14.38 -25.53
C VAL A 35 11.02 -14.27 -24.29
N ILE A 36 12.19 -13.64 -24.39
CA ILE A 36 13.06 -13.41 -23.22
C ILE A 36 12.31 -12.61 -22.17
N SER A 37 11.64 -11.52 -22.56
CA SER A 37 10.84 -10.69 -21.65
C SER A 37 9.71 -11.49 -20.97
N ALA A 38 8.98 -12.31 -21.72
CA ALA A 38 7.92 -13.15 -21.16
C ALA A 38 8.45 -14.21 -20.19
N LEU A 39 9.63 -14.79 -20.48
CA LEU A 39 10.28 -15.79 -19.63
C LEU A 39 10.93 -15.17 -18.38
N THR A 40 11.39 -13.92 -18.47
CA THR A 40 12.03 -13.21 -17.35
C THR A 40 11.05 -12.33 -16.58
N MET A 41 9.79 -12.22 -17.00
CA MET A 41 8.82 -11.37 -16.32
C MET A 41 8.54 -11.93 -14.93
N PRO A 42 8.88 -11.20 -13.85
CA PRO A 42 8.61 -11.67 -12.50
C PRO A 42 7.10 -11.77 -12.29
N ALA A 43 6.66 -12.88 -11.69
CA ALA A 43 5.28 -12.99 -11.21
C ALA A 43 5.04 -11.88 -10.20
N ARG A 44 4.18 -10.92 -10.54
CA ARG A 44 3.79 -9.84 -9.62
C ARG A 44 2.79 -10.44 -8.63
N PRO A 45 3.12 -10.58 -7.34
CA PRO A 45 2.14 -11.03 -6.37
C PRO A 45 0.99 -10.04 -6.33
N GLN A 46 -0.24 -10.53 -6.42
CA GLN A 46 -1.43 -9.70 -6.21
C GLN A 46 -1.49 -9.32 -4.73
N MET A 47 -1.54 -8.03 -4.44
CA MET A 47 -1.62 -7.47 -3.09
C MET A 47 -2.91 -6.66 -2.98
N TYR A 48 -3.61 -6.83 -1.87
CA TYR A 48 -4.82 -6.10 -1.52
C TYR A 48 -4.49 -5.10 -0.41
N GLN A 49 -5.19 -3.97 -0.36
CA GLN A 49 -4.96 -2.93 0.64
C GLN A 49 -6.26 -2.55 1.34
N ALA A 50 -6.25 -2.58 2.68
CA ALA A 50 -7.31 -2.02 3.52
C ALA A 50 -6.85 -0.70 4.13
N ARG A 51 -7.75 0.29 4.20
CA ARG A 51 -7.49 1.57 4.86
C ARG A 51 -8.56 1.82 5.92
N LEU A 52 -8.13 1.88 7.17
CA LEU A 52 -8.99 2.14 8.32
C LEU A 52 -8.72 3.55 8.82
N ARG A 53 -9.78 4.34 9.03
CA ARG A 53 -9.69 5.69 9.58
C ARG A 53 -10.35 5.70 10.94
N VAL A 54 -9.55 5.88 11.98
CA VAL A 54 -9.98 5.80 13.37
C VAL A 54 -9.80 7.17 14.03
N THR A 55 -10.78 7.56 14.85
CA THR A 55 -10.70 8.75 15.69
C THR A 55 -10.74 8.32 17.15
N VAL A 56 -9.73 8.72 17.93
CA VAL A 56 -9.71 8.48 19.37
C VAL A 56 -10.37 9.65 20.09
N GLY A 57 -11.29 9.35 20.99
CA GLY A 57 -11.99 10.33 21.83
C GLY A 57 -12.03 9.87 23.27
N LEU A 58 -11.87 10.81 24.20
CA LEU A 58 -12.05 10.59 25.63
C LEU A 58 -13.52 10.73 26.00
N LYS A 59 -14.05 9.80 26.83
CA LYS A 59 -15.34 10.00 27.48
C LYS A 59 -15.17 11.01 28.63
N PRO A 60 -15.99 12.07 28.71
CA PRO A 60 -15.94 13.00 29.84
C PRO A 60 -16.24 12.28 31.16
N GLU A 61 -15.57 12.66 32.25
CA GLU A 61 -15.86 12.12 33.59
C GLU A 61 -17.29 12.48 34.04
N GLU A 62 -17.98 11.54 34.69
CA GLU A 62 -19.31 11.79 35.28
C GLU A 62 -19.19 12.65 36.54
N ARG A 63 -19.99 13.72 36.61
CA ARG A 63 -19.88 14.79 37.62
C ARG A 63 -20.37 14.36 39.00
N GLY A 64 -19.63 14.78 40.03
CA GLY A 64 -20.20 15.09 41.34
C GLY A 64 -20.65 16.57 41.44
N PRO A 65 -21.64 16.92 42.28
CA PRO A 65 -22.32 18.23 42.24
C PRO A 65 -21.48 19.46 42.62
N THR A 66 -20.24 19.33 43.09
CA THR A 66 -19.51 20.43 43.76
C THR A 66 -18.12 20.76 43.22
N THR A 67 -17.69 20.19 42.10
CA THR A 67 -16.33 20.42 41.56
C THR A 67 -16.35 21.32 40.33
N TYR A 68 -15.81 22.54 40.45
CA TYR A 68 -15.49 23.41 39.31
C TYR A 68 -14.16 22.95 38.69
N THR A 69 -14.16 22.54 37.42
CA THR A 69 -12.92 22.22 36.69
C THR A 69 -12.95 22.76 35.25
N TYR A 70 -11.78 23.06 34.69
CA TYR A 70 -11.59 23.55 33.31
C TYR A 70 -11.58 22.38 32.29
N ASP A 71 -12.52 21.45 32.44
CA ASP A 71 -12.49 20.09 31.90
C ASP A 71 -12.33 19.99 30.38
N ARG A 72 -12.99 20.90 29.65
CA ARG A 72 -13.05 20.86 28.19
C ARG A 72 -11.72 21.20 27.52
N TYR A 73 -10.90 22.05 28.13
CA TYR A 73 -9.61 22.44 27.56
C TYR A 73 -8.58 21.31 27.69
N TYR A 74 -8.49 20.70 28.88
CA TYR A 74 -7.61 19.57 29.11
C TYR A 74 -8.04 18.32 28.33
N THR A 75 -9.34 18.00 28.28
CA THR A 75 -9.84 16.88 27.48
C THR A 75 -9.49 17.01 25.98
N TRP A 76 -9.57 18.23 25.44
CA TRP A 76 -9.21 18.50 24.05
C TRP A 76 -7.69 18.38 23.81
N LEU A 77 -6.86 18.97 24.69
CA LEU A 77 -5.40 18.89 24.59
C LEU A 77 -4.88 17.44 24.77
N THR A 78 -5.45 16.69 25.71
CA THR A 78 -5.09 15.28 25.93
C THR A 78 -5.50 14.41 24.74
N SER A 79 -6.62 14.71 24.07
CA SER A 79 -7.01 14.01 22.84
C SER A 79 -6.00 14.21 21.70
N GLU A 80 -5.33 15.36 21.64
CA GLU A 80 -4.28 15.64 20.65
C GLU A 80 -3.06 14.72 20.88
N TYR A 81 -2.54 14.65 22.11
CA TYR A 81 -1.38 13.81 22.46
C TYR A 81 -1.67 12.31 22.38
N LEU A 82 -2.91 11.89 22.65
CA LEU A 82 -3.30 10.49 22.55
C LEU A 82 -3.16 9.95 21.13
N ILE A 83 -3.43 10.78 20.12
CA ILE A 83 -3.41 10.33 18.73
C ILE A 83 -1.96 10.15 18.24
N ASP A 84 -1.04 10.99 18.73
CA ASP A 84 0.39 10.85 18.48
C ASP A 84 0.96 9.55 19.06
N SER A 85 0.64 9.28 20.33
CA SER A 85 1.04 8.02 20.99
C SER A 85 0.37 6.79 20.35
N PHE A 86 -0.85 6.93 19.82
CA PHE A 86 -1.58 5.82 19.21
C PHE A 86 -0.97 5.39 17.87
N SER A 87 -0.38 6.31 17.11
CA SER A 87 0.38 5.97 15.90
C SER A 87 1.61 5.12 16.19
N GLU A 88 2.25 5.33 17.34
CA GLU A 88 3.36 4.52 17.81
C GLU A 88 2.89 3.14 18.32
N LEU A 89 1.74 3.09 19.02
CA LEU A 89 1.14 1.84 19.48
C LEU A 89 0.76 0.89 18.33
N VAL A 90 0.18 1.38 17.24
CA VAL A 90 -0.19 0.55 16.08
C VAL A 90 1.02 -0.07 15.38
N LYS A 91 2.21 0.54 15.52
CA LYS A 91 3.48 -0.01 14.98
C LYS A 91 4.15 -1.02 15.93
N SER A 92 3.64 -1.13 17.15
CA SER A 92 4.27 -1.95 18.20
C SER A 92 4.06 -3.45 17.98
N GLN A 93 4.96 -4.24 18.54
CA GLN A 93 4.85 -5.71 18.55
C GLN A 93 3.61 -6.15 19.33
N ALA A 94 3.29 -5.49 20.45
CA ALA A 94 2.16 -5.84 21.30
C ALA A 94 0.82 -5.75 20.54
N PHE A 95 0.64 -4.70 19.73
CA PHE A 95 -0.54 -4.58 18.87
C PHE A 95 -0.63 -5.74 17.87
N ALA A 96 0.48 -6.11 17.23
CA ALA A 96 0.51 -7.21 16.28
C ALA A 96 0.24 -8.57 16.94
N ASP A 97 0.71 -8.78 18.17
CA ASP A 97 0.43 -9.97 18.97
C ASP A 97 -1.06 -10.06 19.33
N ASP A 98 -1.68 -8.94 19.74
CA ASP A 98 -3.10 -8.87 20.07
C ASP A 98 -4.00 -9.18 18.85
N VAL A 99 -3.67 -8.61 17.69
CA VAL A 99 -4.38 -8.91 16.42
C VAL A 99 -4.23 -10.39 16.07
N SER A 100 -3.01 -10.95 16.18
CA SER A 100 -2.75 -12.38 15.93
C SER A 100 -3.59 -13.27 16.86
N ALA A 101 -3.63 -12.94 18.15
CA ALA A 101 -4.41 -13.67 19.14
C ALA A 101 -5.92 -13.63 18.85
N ARG A 102 -6.43 -12.46 18.44
CA ARG A 102 -7.84 -12.29 18.07
C ARG A 102 -8.21 -13.10 16.82
N LEU A 103 -7.32 -13.16 15.83
CA LEU A 103 -7.50 -13.99 14.63
C LEU A 103 -7.46 -15.50 14.94
N ALA A 104 -6.59 -15.92 15.85
CA ALA A 104 -6.53 -17.31 16.30
C ALA A 104 -7.81 -17.73 17.05
N GLY A 105 -8.50 -16.78 17.70
CA GLY A 105 -9.80 -16.99 18.34
C GLY A 105 -11.01 -16.90 17.41
N ALA A 106 -10.82 -16.55 16.13
CA ALA A 106 -11.90 -16.48 15.16
C ALA A 106 -12.44 -17.87 14.77
N ASN A 107 -13.61 -17.91 14.13
CA ASN A 107 -14.20 -19.15 13.63
C ASN A 107 -14.54 -19.01 12.12
N PRO A 108 -13.77 -19.64 11.21
CA PRO A 108 -12.61 -20.51 11.47
C PRO A 108 -11.38 -19.74 11.99
N PRO A 109 -10.48 -20.39 12.75
CA PRO A 109 -9.28 -19.74 13.25
C PRO A 109 -8.31 -19.42 12.11
N ILE A 110 -7.75 -18.21 12.16
CA ILE A 110 -6.79 -17.73 11.16
C ILE A 110 -5.45 -17.51 11.87
N HIS A 111 -4.41 -18.21 11.42
CA HIS A 111 -3.07 -18.11 12.00
C HIS A 111 -2.20 -17.18 11.16
N VAL A 112 -2.00 -15.96 11.65
CA VAL A 112 -1.09 -14.97 11.04
C VAL A 112 -0.02 -14.61 12.06
N PRO A 113 1.29 -14.78 11.76
CA PRO A 113 2.33 -14.41 12.69
C PRO A 113 2.39 -12.89 12.87
N ALA A 114 2.58 -12.43 14.11
CA ALA A 114 2.62 -11.00 14.45
C ALA A 114 3.64 -10.20 13.62
N GLY A 115 4.82 -10.76 13.34
CA GLY A 115 5.82 -10.10 12.49
C GLY A 115 5.33 -9.81 11.06
N ALA A 116 4.41 -10.64 10.53
CA ALA A 116 3.81 -10.39 9.22
C ALA A 116 2.74 -9.28 9.30
N ILE A 117 1.96 -9.21 10.39
CA ILE A 117 1.02 -8.11 10.65
C ILE A 117 1.78 -6.79 10.77
N GLN A 118 2.88 -6.77 11.52
CA GLN A 118 3.71 -5.58 11.72
C GLN A 118 4.33 -5.11 10.39
N GLY A 119 4.89 -6.01 9.59
CA GLY A 119 5.47 -5.67 8.29
C GLY A 119 4.45 -5.24 7.23
N ALA A 120 3.20 -5.67 7.37
CA ALA A 120 2.10 -5.34 6.46
C ALA A 120 1.36 -4.05 6.82
N THR A 121 1.60 -3.50 8.02
CA THR A 121 0.82 -2.39 8.59
C THR A 121 1.63 -1.10 8.62
N VAL A 122 1.06 -0.04 8.04
CA VAL A 122 1.60 1.32 8.11
C VAL A 122 0.57 2.21 8.79
N SER A 123 1.04 3.13 9.63
CA SER A 123 0.21 4.13 10.30
C SER A 123 0.60 5.53 9.85
N GLU A 124 -0.38 6.32 9.42
CA GLU A 124 -0.26 7.73 9.07
C GLU A 124 -1.19 8.56 9.96
N GLN A 125 -0.67 9.66 10.50
CA GLN A 125 -1.44 10.59 11.32
C GLN A 125 -1.59 11.93 10.61
N LEU A 126 -2.84 12.33 10.39
CA LEU A 126 -3.17 13.65 9.85
C LEU A 126 -4.30 14.23 10.69
N HIS A 127 -4.02 15.31 11.42
CA HIS A 127 -4.98 16.15 12.18
C HIS A 127 -6.14 15.35 12.81
N ARG A 128 -5.86 14.68 13.94
CA ARG A 128 -6.81 13.92 14.77
C ARG A 128 -7.40 12.64 14.14
N ILE A 129 -6.92 12.21 12.97
CA ILE A 129 -7.33 10.96 12.33
C ILE A 129 -6.10 10.06 12.20
N LEU A 130 -6.19 8.86 12.78
CA LEU A 130 -5.24 7.79 12.52
C LEU A 130 -5.69 6.99 11.31
N THR A 131 -4.83 6.89 10.31
CA THR A 131 -5.03 6.03 9.15
C THR A 131 -4.14 4.80 9.28
N ILE A 132 -4.76 3.63 9.41
CA ILE A 132 -4.08 2.33 9.43
C ILE A 132 -4.21 1.72 8.04
N ILE A 133 -3.09 1.40 7.42
CA ILE A 133 -2.98 0.85 6.08
C ILE A 133 -2.42 -0.56 6.20
N ILE A 134 -3.19 -1.56 5.78
CA ILE A 134 -2.79 -2.97 5.86
C ILE A 134 -2.71 -3.50 4.43
N THR A 135 -1.57 -4.08 4.05
CA THR A 135 -1.33 -4.65 2.71
C THR A 135 -1.12 -6.16 2.81
N TRP A 136 -1.98 -6.95 2.16
CA TRP A 136 -1.96 -8.41 2.30
C TRP A 136 -2.27 -9.16 0.99
N PRO A 137 -1.69 -10.36 0.75
CA PRO A 137 -1.91 -11.10 -0.51
C PRO A 137 -3.30 -11.74 -0.64
N ASN A 138 -3.98 -12.03 0.47
CA ASN A 138 -5.30 -12.69 0.48
C ASN A 138 -6.40 -11.71 0.92
N PRO A 139 -7.47 -11.49 0.12
CA PRO A 139 -8.50 -10.51 0.44
C PRO A 139 -9.40 -10.90 1.62
N GLU A 140 -9.64 -12.20 1.85
CA GLU A 140 -10.45 -12.67 2.98
C GLU A 140 -9.67 -12.54 4.30
N GLU A 141 -8.39 -12.92 4.28
CA GLU A 141 -7.50 -12.72 5.42
C GLU A 141 -7.29 -11.23 5.70
N LEU A 142 -7.12 -10.39 4.66
CA LEU A 142 -7.01 -8.94 4.82
C LEU A 142 -8.21 -8.36 5.57
N ARG A 143 -9.41 -8.82 5.21
CA ARG A 143 -10.64 -8.39 5.88
C ARG A 143 -10.64 -8.81 7.34
N ALA A 144 -10.30 -10.06 7.64
CA ALA A 144 -10.24 -10.54 9.00
C ALA A 144 -9.18 -9.79 9.83
N ILE A 145 -7.99 -9.52 9.27
CA ILE A 145 -6.93 -8.75 9.91
C ILE A 145 -7.41 -7.32 10.20
N ALA A 146 -8.07 -6.68 9.23
CA ALA A 146 -8.62 -5.34 9.39
C ALA A 146 -9.72 -5.29 10.48
N ASP A 147 -10.61 -6.28 10.51
CA ASP A 147 -11.68 -6.38 11.52
C ASP A 147 -11.11 -6.68 12.93
N ALA A 148 -9.99 -7.39 13.01
CA ALA A 148 -9.32 -7.67 14.28
C ALA A 148 -8.53 -6.47 14.82
N ALA A 149 -8.11 -5.55 13.95
CA ALA A 149 -7.34 -4.35 14.29
C ALA A 149 -8.14 -3.23 14.99
N VAL A 150 -9.48 -3.34 15.03
CA VAL A 150 -10.40 -2.36 15.62
C VAL A 150 -11.30 -3.01 16.67
#